data_AF-A0A238XNV1-F1
#
_entry.id   AF-A0A238XNV1-F1
#
_cell.length_a   1.000
_cell.length_b   1.000
_cell.length_c   1.000
_cell.angle_alpha   90.00
_cell.angle_beta   90.00
_cell.angle_gamma   90.00
#
_symmetry.space_group_name_H-M   'P 1'
#
loop_
_entity.id
_entity.type
_entity.pdbx_description
1 polymer ?
#
loop_
_entity_poly.entity_id
_entity_poly.type
_entity_poly.pdbx_seq_one_letter_code
_entity_poly.pdbx_strand_id
1 'polypeptide(L)'
;MKNSNEIIADEKFELCNKLRLESRINNLAPDNSKPIYNQNIYSLFENFLIQENYLTEISKKGYSQLLDKIKLNEKKSDLIDKFSSELGYDPYFGFSPNTRLSCYGYLFEQLKILDKSSWQYEFCLAYNKFESVGIDKENYDYLKNAMNKIPDKKFEKIVYRIIFLDLIYFELE
;
A
#
# COMPACT_ATOMS: atom_id res chain seq x y z
N MET A 1 -24.32 -11.76 -10.92
CA MET A 1 -24.45 -10.29 -10.78
C MET A 1 -23.40 -9.83 -9.78
N LYS A 2 -22.44 -8.98 -10.17
CA LYS A 2 -21.60 -8.30 -9.17
C LYS A 2 -22.52 -7.48 -8.26
N ASN A 3 -22.40 -7.64 -6.96
CA ASN A 3 -23.22 -6.92 -6.00
C ASN A 3 -22.99 -5.42 -6.19
N SER A 4 -24.03 -4.62 -6.41
CA SER A 4 -23.90 -3.17 -6.68
C SER A 4 -23.07 -2.46 -5.59
N ASN A 5 -23.18 -2.93 -4.35
CA ASN A 5 -22.41 -2.44 -3.22
C ASN A 5 -20.89 -2.69 -3.35
N GLU A 6 -20.46 -3.74 -4.04
CA GLU A 6 -19.03 -4.04 -4.22
C GLU A 6 -18.37 -3.09 -5.22
N ILE A 7 -19.09 -2.70 -6.27
CA ILE A 7 -18.62 -1.70 -7.23
C ILE A 7 -18.55 -0.32 -6.55
N ILE A 8 -19.60 0.06 -5.83
CA ILE A 8 -19.63 1.32 -5.09
C ILE A 8 -18.50 1.34 -4.03
N ALA A 9 -18.24 0.22 -3.35
CA ALA A 9 -17.15 0.12 -2.38
C ALA A 9 -15.78 0.34 -3.03
N ASP A 10 -15.51 -0.26 -4.21
CA ASP A 10 -14.28 -0.02 -4.96
C ASP A 10 -14.11 1.47 -5.28
N GLU A 11 -15.13 2.10 -5.87
CA GLU A 11 -15.09 3.51 -6.27
C GLU A 11 -14.85 4.44 -5.07
N LYS A 12 -15.53 4.19 -3.95
CA LYS A 12 -15.38 4.99 -2.73
C LYS A 12 -14.03 4.77 -2.05
N PHE A 13 -13.50 3.55 -2.11
CA PHE A 13 -12.17 3.23 -1.60
C PHE A 13 -11.06 3.91 -2.42
N GLU A 14 -11.16 3.85 -3.74
CA GLU A 14 -10.25 4.52 -4.68
C GLU A 14 -10.28 6.04 -4.46
N LEU A 15 -11.47 6.63 -4.36
CA LEU A 15 -11.62 8.06 -4.08
C LEU A 15 -11.02 8.47 -2.72
N CYS A 16 -11.29 7.70 -1.66
CA CYS A 16 -10.73 7.99 -0.33
C CYS A 16 -9.20 8.00 -0.34
N ASN A 17 -8.58 6.99 -0.99
CA ASN A 17 -7.13 6.90 -1.08
C ASN A 17 -6.52 8.05 -1.88
N LYS A 18 -7.16 8.45 -2.98
CA LYS A 18 -6.75 9.59 -3.79
C LYS A 18 -6.80 10.90 -3.00
N LEU A 19 -7.92 11.19 -2.35
CA LEU A 19 -8.09 12.42 -1.56
C LEU A 19 -7.09 12.50 -0.40
N ARG A 20 -6.77 11.36 0.24
CA ARG A 20 -5.74 11.32 1.28
C ARG A 20 -4.35 11.60 0.76
N LEU A 21 -3.99 11.02 -0.38
CA LEU A 21 -2.70 11.29 -1.01
C LEU A 21 -2.59 12.76 -1.42
N GLU A 22 -3.60 13.31 -2.10
CA GLU A 22 -3.67 14.72 -2.49
C GLU A 22 -3.56 15.66 -1.27
N SER A 23 -4.31 15.37 -0.21
CA SER A 23 -4.24 16.15 1.04
C SER A 23 -2.84 16.12 1.64
N ARG A 24 -2.17 14.96 1.63
CA ARG A 24 -0.83 14.82 2.20
C ARG A 24 0.21 15.59 1.39
N ILE A 25 0.19 15.46 0.07
CA ILE A 25 1.08 16.19 -0.83
C ILE A 25 0.89 17.69 -0.62
N ASN A 26 -0.35 18.19 -0.70
CA ASN A 26 -0.63 19.62 -0.61
C ASN A 26 -0.25 20.23 0.74
N ASN A 27 -0.34 19.47 1.84
CA ASN A 27 -0.11 19.99 3.19
C ASN A 27 1.31 19.73 3.72
N LEU A 28 2.00 18.70 3.25
CA LEU A 28 3.26 18.22 3.84
C LEU A 28 4.43 18.12 2.86
N ALA A 29 4.21 18.06 1.55
CA ALA A 29 5.32 17.97 0.61
C ALA A 29 6.01 19.34 0.46
N PRO A 30 7.32 19.45 0.72
CA PRO A 30 8.04 20.72 0.60
C PRO A 30 8.18 21.17 -0.85
N ASP A 31 8.13 20.23 -1.81
CA ASP A 31 8.24 20.50 -3.24
C ASP A 31 6.98 20.09 -4.01
N ASN A 32 6.02 21.02 -4.07
CA ASN A 32 4.81 20.90 -4.90
C ASN A 32 5.07 21.14 -6.40
N SER A 33 6.33 21.31 -6.84
CA SER A 33 6.66 21.57 -8.25
C SER A 33 6.51 20.34 -9.16
N LYS A 34 6.41 19.13 -8.59
CA LYS A 34 6.28 17.85 -9.33
C LYS A 34 4.95 17.12 -9.06
N PRO A 35 3.78 17.76 -9.29
CA PRO A 35 2.48 17.21 -8.91
C PRO A 35 2.18 15.87 -9.59
N ILE A 36 2.63 15.68 -10.83
CA ILE A 36 2.42 14.43 -11.59
C ILE A 36 3.16 13.26 -10.94
N TYR A 37 4.40 13.46 -10.48
CA TYR A 37 5.17 12.40 -9.80
C TYR A 37 4.53 12.04 -8.47
N ASN A 38 4.16 13.06 -7.68
CA ASN A 38 3.51 12.87 -6.39
C ASN A 38 2.18 12.11 -6.50
N GLN A 39 1.35 12.42 -7.49
CA GLN A 39 0.08 11.71 -7.74
C GLN A 39 0.27 10.25 -8.16
N ASN A 40 1.41 9.92 -8.77
CA ASN A 40 1.71 8.59 -9.30
C ASN A 40 2.77 7.84 -8.48
N ILE A 41 3.11 8.32 -7.28
CA ILE A 41 4.29 7.87 -6.54
C ILE A 41 4.31 6.36 -6.29
N TYR A 42 3.15 5.77 -6.02
CA TYR A 42 3.02 4.32 -5.81
C TYR A 42 3.32 3.50 -7.06
N SER A 43 2.82 3.93 -8.22
CA SER A 43 3.10 3.27 -9.50
C SER A 43 4.57 3.41 -9.86
N LEU A 44 5.15 4.58 -9.63
CA LEU A 44 6.57 4.85 -9.87
C LEU A 44 7.44 3.97 -8.98
N PHE A 45 7.12 3.86 -7.70
CA PHE A 45 7.85 3.02 -6.75
C PHE A 45 7.71 1.53 -7.07
N GLU A 46 6.50 1.05 -7.37
CA GLU A 46 6.29 -0.35 -7.77
C GLU A 46 7.10 -0.70 -9.03
N ASN A 47 7.10 0.18 -10.04
CA ASN A 47 7.90 -0.01 -11.24
C ASN A 47 9.41 0.03 -10.97
N PHE A 48 9.85 0.94 -10.11
CA PHE A 48 11.26 1.01 -9.68
C PHE A 48 11.70 -0.30 -9.02
N LEU A 49 10.89 -0.85 -8.10
CA LEU A 49 11.18 -2.14 -7.46
C LEU A 49 11.30 -3.28 -8.49
N ILE A 50 10.53 -3.25 -9.57
CA ILE A 50 10.62 -4.22 -10.67
C ILE A 50 11.91 -4.02 -11.47
N GLN A 51 12.23 -2.78 -11.85
CA GLN A 51 13.45 -2.44 -12.60
C GLN A 51 14.71 -2.86 -11.85
N GLU A 52 14.71 -2.69 -10.53
CA GLU A 52 15.80 -3.11 -9.65
C GLU A 52 15.79 -4.61 -9.33
N ASN A 53 14.90 -5.39 -9.96
CA ASN A 53 14.71 -6.83 -9.73
C ASN A 53 14.43 -7.20 -8.26
N TYR A 54 13.93 -6.24 -7.49
CA TYR A 54 13.56 -6.42 -6.09
C TYR A 54 12.17 -7.06 -6.01
N LEU A 55 11.21 -6.53 -6.77
CA LEU A 55 9.89 -7.12 -7.04
C LEU A 55 9.92 -7.91 -8.35
N THR A 56 9.59 -9.20 -8.31
CA THR A 56 9.66 -10.08 -9.49
C THR A 56 8.45 -9.96 -10.42
N GLU A 57 7.26 -9.77 -9.83
CA GLU A 57 5.99 -9.66 -10.55
C GLU A 57 4.94 -8.95 -9.69
N ILE A 58 3.96 -8.32 -10.34
CA ILE A 58 2.81 -7.69 -9.66
C ILE A 58 1.78 -8.79 -9.33
N SER A 59 2.07 -9.56 -8.30
CA SER A 59 1.21 -10.63 -7.79
C SER A 59 1.41 -10.77 -6.28
N LYS A 60 0.47 -11.44 -5.59
CA LYS A 60 0.66 -11.76 -4.16
C LYS A 60 1.92 -12.59 -3.92
N LYS A 61 2.28 -13.46 -4.87
CA LYS A 61 3.50 -14.26 -4.79
C LYS A 61 4.75 -13.37 -4.89
N GLY A 62 4.78 -12.45 -5.86
CA GLY A 62 5.87 -11.48 -6.01
C GLY A 62 6.04 -10.59 -4.77
N TYR A 63 4.94 -10.09 -4.23
CA TYR A 63 4.95 -9.31 -2.98
C TYR A 63 5.37 -10.15 -1.77
N SER A 64 4.94 -11.40 -1.66
CA SER A 64 5.38 -12.30 -0.58
C SER A 64 6.89 -12.54 -0.64
N GLN A 65 7.42 -12.81 -1.83
CA GLN A 65 8.86 -13.00 -2.05
C GLN A 65 9.65 -11.73 -1.72
N LEU A 66 9.11 -10.57 -2.07
CA LEU A 66 9.68 -9.28 -1.69
C LEU A 66 9.73 -9.13 -0.15
N LEU A 67 8.64 -9.40 0.56
CA LEU A 67 8.62 -9.37 2.03
C LEU A 67 9.65 -10.34 2.63
N ASP A 68 9.84 -11.52 2.03
CA ASP A 68 10.87 -12.47 2.48
C ASP A 68 12.30 -11.92 2.31
N LYS A 69 12.60 -11.26 1.19
CA LYS A 69 13.90 -10.59 0.98
C LYS A 69 14.15 -9.50 2.02
N ILE A 70 13.13 -8.69 2.33
CA ILE A 70 13.19 -7.63 3.35
C ILE A 70 13.47 -8.24 4.73
N LYS A 71 12.75 -9.31 5.09
CA LYS A 71 12.95 -10.06 6.33
C LYS A 71 14.40 -10.56 6.48
N LEU A 72 15.01 -11.04 5.40
CA LEU A 72 16.39 -11.55 5.42
C LEU A 72 17.46 -10.45 5.38
N ASN A 73 17.07 -9.17 5.36
CA ASN A 73 17.99 -8.03 5.24
C ASN A 73 18.89 -8.13 4.00
N GLU A 74 18.41 -8.75 2.93
CA GLU A 74 19.15 -8.95 1.70
C GLU A 74 19.31 -7.61 0.96
N LYS A 75 20.40 -6.92 1.31
CA LYS A 75 20.92 -5.64 0.79
C LYS A 75 19.93 -4.48 0.81
N LYS A 76 20.24 -3.46 1.63
CA LYS A 76 19.77 -2.09 1.40
C LYS A 76 20.49 -1.06 2.25
N SER A 77 21.43 -0.34 1.64
CA SER A 77 21.82 0.97 2.15
C SER A 77 21.37 2.12 1.24
N ASP A 78 20.98 1.86 -0.03
CA ASP A 78 20.84 2.96 -1.00
C ASP A 78 19.67 2.81 -2.02
N LEU A 79 18.74 1.85 -1.87
CA LEU A 79 17.63 1.72 -2.83
C LEU A 79 16.63 2.89 -2.76
N ILE A 80 16.36 3.43 -1.56
CA ILE A 80 15.53 4.64 -1.41
C ILE A 80 16.28 5.88 -1.87
N ASP A 81 17.58 5.97 -1.63
CA ASP A 81 18.43 7.05 -2.16
C ASP A 81 18.44 7.08 -3.70
N LYS A 82 18.54 5.90 -4.32
CA LYS A 82 18.47 5.77 -5.78
C LYS A 82 17.10 6.18 -6.32
N PHE A 83 16.02 5.73 -5.68
CA PHE A 83 14.66 6.13 -6.07
C PHE A 83 14.46 7.65 -5.96
N SER A 84 14.90 8.26 -4.86
CA SER A 84 14.83 9.71 -4.64
C SER A 84 15.67 10.48 -5.66
N SER A 85 16.83 9.95 -6.04
CA SER A 85 17.69 10.51 -7.08
C SER A 85 17.03 10.47 -8.46
N GLU A 86 16.36 9.38 -8.83
CA GLU A 86 15.62 9.26 -10.10
C GLU A 86 14.43 10.20 -10.17
N LEU A 87 13.72 10.38 -9.05
CA LEU A 87 12.65 11.37 -8.95
C LEU A 87 13.19 12.81 -8.94
N GLY A 88 14.42 12.99 -8.46
CA GLY A 88 15.05 14.29 -8.22
C GLY A 88 14.39 15.06 -7.08
N TYR A 89 13.84 14.36 -6.08
CA TYR A 89 13.33 14.88 -4.81
C TYR A 89 13.10 13.71 -3.83
N ASP A 90 12.96 14.02 -2.54
CA ASP A 90 12.63 13.04 -1.52
C ASP A 90 11.11 12.73 -1.50
N PRO A 91 10.68 11.49 -1.81
CA PRO A 91 9.28 11.12 -1.88
C PRO A 91 8.67 10.68 -0.54
N TYR A 92 9.38 10.81 0.58
CA TYR A 92 8.95 10.38 1.92
C TYR A 92 7.49 10.74 2.25
N PHE A 93 7.08 11.98 1.93
CA PHE A 93 5.72 12.47 2.20
C PHE A 93 4.63 11.80 1.34
N GLY A 94 5.00 11.06 0.31
CA GLY A 94 4.10 10.20 -0.46
C GLY A 94 3.64 8.96 0.30
N PHE A 95 4.44 8.43 1.24
CA PHE A 95 4.24 7.10 1.85
C PHE A 95 3.75 7.16 3.30
N SER A 96 2.65 6.47 3.62
CA SER A 96 2.01 6.54 4.94
C SER A 96 1.18 5.30 5.31
N PRO A 97 1.78 4.26 5.92
CA PRO A 97 1.12 2.97 6.15
C PRO A 97 -0.15 3.11 7.00
N ASN A 98 -0.10 3.90 8.06
CA ASN A 98 -1.20 4.06 9.03
C ASN A 98 -2.45 4.75 8.45
N THR A 99 -2.36 5.40 7.29
CA THR A 99 -3.48 6.21 6.77
C THR A 99 -4.47 5.40 5.95
N ARG A 100 -4.10 4.20 5.49
CA ARG A 100 -4.86 3.46 4.46
C ARG A 100 -6.03 2.67 5.04
N LEU A 101 -5.90 2.14 6.26
CA LEU A 101 -6.98 1.41 6.96
C LEU A 101 -8.22 2.27 7.22
N SER A 102 -8.02 3.55 7.50
CA SER A 102 -9.13 4.47 7.73
C SER A 102 -10.07 4.62 6.51
N CYS A 103 -9.57 4.37 5.28
CA CYS A 103 -10.42 4.32 4.10
C CYS A 103 -11.33 3.08 4.09
N TYR A 104 -10.91 1.96 4.70
CA TYR A 104 -11.82 0.84 4.95
C TYR A 104 -12.83 1.19 6.04
N GLY A 105 -12.39 1.81 7.15
CA GLY A 105 -13.27 2.28 8.21
C GLY A 105 -14.38 3.19 7.69
N TYR A 106 -14.06 4.09 6.75
CA TYR A 106 -15.04 4.93 6.05
C TYR A 106 -16.17 4.13 5.37
N LEU A 107 -15.84 3.01 4.71
CA LEU A 107 -16.83 2.16 4.03
C LEU A 107 -17.77 1.46 5.01
N PHE A 108 -17.25 1.02 6.15
CA PHE A 108 -18.01 0.30 7.18
C PHE A 108 -18.83 1.23 8.08
N GLU A 109 -18.21 2.28 8.61
CA GLU A 109 -18.76 3.07 9.70
C GLU A 109 -19.61 4.24 9.19
N GLN A 110 -19.12 4.93 8.14
CA GLN A 110 -19.77 6.13 7.63
C GLN A 110 -20.75 5.79 6.50
N LEU A 111 -20.29 5.05 5.49
CA LEU A 111 -21.14 4.71 4.34
C LEU A 111 -22.03 3.49 4.58
N LYS A 112 -21.62 2.58 5.47
CA LYS A 112 -22.36 1.34 5.78
C LYS A 112 -22.71 0.51 4.53
N ILE A 113 -21.82 0.51 3.54
CA ILE A 113 -22.01 -0.21 2.26
C ILE A 113 -21.34 -1.59 2.25
N LEU A 114 -20.52 -1.88 3.27
CA LEU A 114 -19.90 -3.17 3.53
C LEU A 114 -20.25 -3.64 4.94
N ASP A 115 -20.16 -4.94 5.17
CA ASP A 115 -20.38 -5.57 6.48
C ASP A 115 -19.30 -6.62 6.81
N LYS A 116 -19.47 -7.28 7.96
CA LYS A 116 -18.51 -8.25 8.50
C LYS A 116 -18.32 -9.51 7.65
N SER A 117 -19.19 -9.77 6.67
CA SER A 117 -19.04 -10.89 5.72
C SER A 117 -18.14 -10.56 4.54
N SER A 118 -17.73 -9.29 4.39
CA SER A 118 -16.91 -8.85 3.27
C SER A 118 -15.43 -9.22 3.44
N TRP A 119 -14.74 -9.50 2.33
CA TRP A 119 -13.29 -9.76 2.35
C TRP A 119 -12.51 -8.57 2.89
N GLN A 120 -13.02 -7.35 2.69
CA GLN A 120 -12.43 -6.11 3.22
C GLN A 120 -12.40 -6.14 4.75
N TYR A 121 -13.43 -6.69 5.39
CA TYR A 121 -13.47 -6.82 6.84
C TYR A 121 -12.46 -7.85 7.32
N GLU A 122 -12.37 -9.00 6.65
CA GLU A 122 -11.34 -10.02 6.95
C GLU A 122 -9.92 -9.48 6.77
N PHE A 123 -9.69 -8.70 5.71
CA PHE A 123 -8.43 -7.99 5.48
C PHE A 123 -8.11 -7.05 6.65
N CYS A 124 -9.05 -6.19 7.05
CA CYS A 124 -8.83 -5.26 8.17
C CYS A 124 -8.52 -5.99 9.47
N LEU A 125 -9.22 -7.08 9.79
CA LEU A 125 -8.92 -7.88 10.97
C LEU A 125 -7.52 -8.49 10.93
N ALA A 126 -7.14 -9.05 9.78
CA ALA A 126 -5.83 -9.66 9.60
C ALA A 126 -4.70 -8.62 9.65
N TYR A 127 -4.90 -7.45 9.04
CA TYR A 127 -3.92 -6.37 9.05
C TYR A 127 -3.79 -5.73 10.44
N ASN A 128 -4.90 -5.48 11.15
CA ASN A 128 -4.87 -4.99 12.52
C ASN A 128 -4.13 -5.95 13.46
N LYS A 129 -4.19 -7.27 13.19
CA LYS A 129 -3.40 -8.25 13.93
C LYS A 129 -1.90 -8.09 13.70
N PHE A 130 -1.48 -7.75 12.48
CA PHE A 130 -0.09 -7.38 12.19
C PHE A 130 0.30 -6.09 12.92
N GLU A 131 -0.51 -5.03 12.85
CA GLU A 131 -0.22 -3.77 13.56
C GLU A 131 -0.12 -3.97 15.08
N SER A 132 -0.98 -4.82 15.67
CA SER A 132 -1.00 -5.07 17.10
C SER A 132 0.26 -5.77 17.63
N VAL A 133 0.97 -6.51 16.76
CA VAL A 133 2.23 -7.18 17.12
C VAL A 133 3.45 -6.35 16.77
N GLY A 134 3.25 -5.23 16.06
CA GLY A 134 4.30 -4.32 15.63
C GLY A 134 5.01 -4.78 14.36
N ILE A 135 5.72 -3.83 13.75
CA ILE A 135 6.51 -4.05 12.55
C ILE A 135 7.84 -4.70 12.98
N ASP A 136 7.81 -6.02 13.08
CA ASP A 136 8.99 -6.86 13.23
C ASP A 136 9.05 -7.82 12.04
N LYS A 137 10.26 -8.08 11.54
CA LYS A 137 10.56 -9.06 10.50
C LYS A 137 9.99 -10.44 10.81
N GLU A 138 9.92 -10.82 12.09
CA GLU A 138 9.29 -12.07 12.53
C GLU A 138 7.77 -12.08 12.29
N ASN A 139 7.13 -10.92 12.27
CA ASN A 139 5.68 -10.75 12.13
C ASN A 139 5.19 -10.67 10.68
N TYR A 140 6.06 -10.77 9.68
CA TYR A 140 5.69 -10.61 8.26
C TYR A 140 4.73 -11.68 7.76
N ASP A 141 4.64 -12.82 8.44
CA ASP A 141 3.65 -13.84 8.12
C ASP A 141 2.21 -13.37 8.43
N TYR A 142 2.02 -12.47 9.40
CA TYR A 142 0.73 -11.79 9.61
C TYR A 142 0.40 -10.85 8.45
N LEU A 143 1.40 -10.14 7.92
CA LEU A 143 1.21 -9.25 6.77
C LEU A 143 0.87 -10.05 5.49
N LYS A 144 1.53 -11.19 5.26
CA LYS A 144 1.19 -12.12 4.18
C LYS A 144 -0.21 -12.71 4.36
N ASN A 145 -0.60 -13.04 5.58
CA ASN A 145 -1.96 -13.49 5.88
C ASN A 145 -2.99 -12.40 5.52
N ALA A 146 -2.74 -11.14 5.90
CA ALA A 146 -3.60 -10.02 5.51
C ALA A 146 -3.69 -9.89 3.98
N MET A 147 -2.57 -9.91 3.27
CA MET A 147 -2.54 -9.89 1.79
C MET A 147 -3.39 -10.99 1.16
N ASN A 148 -3.40 -12.19 1.74
CA ASN A 148 -4.18 -13.32 1.25
C ASN A 148 -5.70 -13.13 1.39
N LYS A 149 -6.17 -12.19 2.24
CA LYS A 149 -7.59 -11.84 2.35
C LYS A 149 -8.12 -11.02 1.17
N ILE A 150 -7.24 -10.36 0.41
CA ILE A 150 -7.62 -9.57 -0.76
C ILE A 150 -7.87 -10.53 -1.94
N PRO A 151 -9.00 -10.49 -2.65
CA PRO A 151 -9.20 -11.33 -3.84
C PRO A 151 -8.15 -11.03 -4.94
N ASP A 152 -7.72 -12.03 -5.72
CA ASP A 152 -6.63 -11.86 -6.69
C ASP A 152 -6.92 -10.74 -7.71
N LYS A 153 -8.13 -10.72 -8.28
CA LYS A 153 -8.59 -9.66 -9.20
C LYS A 153 -8.61 -8.27 -8.56
N LYS A 154 -8.76 -8.19 -7.24
CA LYS A 154 -8.67 -6.91 -6.50
C LYS A 154 -7.20 -6.54 -6.30
N PHE A 155 -6.37 -7.51 -5.95
CA PHE A 155 -4.93 -7.32 -5.78
C PHE A 155 -4.25 -6.81 -7.06
N GLU A 156 -4.78 -7.09 -8.25
CA GLU A 156 -4.33 -6.51 -9.54
C GLU A 156 -4.49 -4.98 -9.61
N LYS A 157 -5.36 -4.36 -8.80
CA LYS A 157 -5.50 -2.90 -8.73
C LYS A 157 -4.53 -2.30 -7.72
N ILE A 158 -3.77 -1.29 -8.14
CA ILE A 158 -2.74 -0.67 -7.29
C ILE A 158 -3.29 -0.12 -5.97
N VAL A 159 -4.53 0.39 -5.97
CA VAL A 159 -5.17 0.93 -4.75
C VAL A 159 -5.16 -0.06 -3.58
N TYR A 160 -5.27 -1.36 -3.87
CA TYR A 160 -5.26 -2.42 -2.86
C TYR A 160 -3.85 -2.89 -2.50
N ARG A 161 -2.84 -2.43 -3.23
CA ARG A 161 -1.42 -2.67 -2.97
C ARG A 161 -0.72 -1.53 -2.24
N ILE A 162 -1.30 -0.32 -2.28
CA ILE A 162 -0.73 0.90 -1.67
C ILE A 162 -0.29 0.68 -0.22
N ILE A 163 -1.09 0.00 0.61
CA ILE A 163 -0.73 -0.22 2.02
C ILE A 163 0.52 -1.09 2.19
N PHE A 164 0.77 -2.03 1.28
CA PHE A 164 2.00 -2.82 1.28
C PHE A 164 3.16 -2.00 0.74
N LEU A 165 2.95 -1.19 -0.30
CA LEU A 165 3.97 -0.29 -0.84
C LEU A 165 4.40 0.77 0.18
N ASP A 166 3.47 1.28 0.97
CA ASP A 166 3.75 2.16 2.12
C ASP A 166 4.69 1.46 3.11
N LEU A 167 4.35 0.26 3.57
CA LEU A 167 5.20 -0.51 4.49
C LEU A 167 6.56 -0.84 3.88
N ILE A 168 6.55 -1.33 2.64
CA ILE A 168 7.76 -1.68 1.91
C ILE A 168 8.66 -0.44 1.81
N TYR A 169 8.16 0.74 1.47
CA TYR A 169 9.00 1.94 1.41
C TYR A 169 9.76 2.19 2.73
N PHE A 170 9.07 2.16 3.87
CA PHE A 170 9.68 2.41 5.19
C PHE A 170 10.63 1.30 5.65
N GLU A 171 10.41 0.06 5.23
CA GLU A 171 11.31 -1.06 5.54
C GLU A 171 12.61 -1.07 4.72
N LEU A 172 12.70 -0.16 3.75
CA LEU A 172 13.80 -0.04 2.82
C LEU A 172 14.59 1.26 2.99
N GLU A 173 14.03 2.19 3.76
CA GLU A 173 14.68 3.39 4.29
C GLU A 173 15.60 3.00 5.47
#